data_AF-A0A7J8JK22-F1
#
_entry.id   AF-A0A7J8JK22-F1
#
_cell.length_a   1.000
_cell.length_b   1.000
_cell.length_c   1.000
_cell.angle_alpha   90.00
_cell.angle_beta   90.00
_cell.angle_gamma   90.00
#
_symmetry.space_group_name_H-M   'P 1'
#
loop_
_entity.id
_entity.type
_entity.pdbx_description
1 polymer ?
#
loop_
_entity_poly.entity_id
_entity_poly.type
_entity_poly.pdbx_seq_one_letter_code
_entity_poly.pdbx_strand_id
1 'polypeptide(L)'
;MTAAAAAALWESRDLIRKGYDFSQEKGNDEDNADKNGTIALIFSLKEEVGALARVLQLFEENNINLTHIESKPSHLKKDEYEFFTCLDKCSTPVLSNILKILRNDIGVTVYELSREEKRNTVPWFPKTVQELDRFANQILSYGAELDADHPGFKDPVYRTRRKHFADIAYKYRHGQPIPRVEYTEEEKKTWGIVFRTLKSLYKTHACYEYNHIFPLLEKYCGFCEDNIPQLEEVSQFLQTCTGFRLRPVAGLLSSRDFLGGLAFRVFHCTQYIRHGSKPMYTPEPDICHELLGHVPLFSDRDFAQFSQEIGLASLGAPDEYIEKLATIYWFTVEFGLCRQGDSIKAYGAGLLSSFGELQVKLESFAMPSRK
;
A
#
# COMPACT_ATOMS: atom_id res chain seq x y z
N MET A 1 -16.03 33.64 -11.26
CA MET A 1 -16.23 32.18 -11.09
C MET A 1 -17.59 31.83 -11.66
N THR A 2 -17.64 31.02 -12.71
CA THR A 2 -18.92 30.55 -13.29
C THR A 2 -19.48 29.41 -12.44
N ALA A 3 -20.81 29.25 -12.43
CA ALA A 3 -21.50 28.21 -11.65
C ALA A 3 -21.00 26.78 -11.93
N ALA A 4 -20.42 26.53 -13.11
CA ALA A 4 -19.80 25.25 -13.47
C ALA A 4 -18.49 24.94 -12.71
N ALA A 5 -17.68 25.96 -12.39
CA ALA A 5 -16.46 25.78 -11.59
C ALA A 5 -16.78 25.53 -10.11
N ALA A 6 -17.88 26.09 -9.61
CA ALA A 6 -18.40 25.81 -8.27
C ALA A 6 -19.04 24.41 -8.19
N ALA A 7 -19.68 23.94 -9.26
CA ALA A 7 -20.22 22.58 -9.36
C ALA A 7 -19.10 21.52 -9.40
N ALA A 8 -18.01 21.74 -10.13
CA ALA A 8 -16.85 20.84 -10.13
C ALA A 8 -16.13 20.78 -8.76
N LEU A 9 -16.04 21.91 -8.04
CA LEU A 9 -15.52 21.95 -6.66
C LEU A 9 -16.49 21.30 -5.65
N TRP A 10 -17.80 21.33 -5.90
CA TRP A 10 -18.82 20.68 -5.08
C TRP A 10 -18.86 19.17 -5.34
N GLU A 11 -18.84 18.73 -6.61
CA GLU A 11 -18.73 17.31 -6.98
C GLU A 11 -17.38 16.73 -6.54
N SER A 12 -16.29 17.49 -6.58
CA SER A 12 -15.02 17.09 -5.98
C SER A 12 -15.09 17.01 -4.46
N ARG A 13 -15.94 17.81 -3.79
CA ARG A 13 -16.22 17.67 -2.35
C ARG A 13 -17.08 16.45 -2.03
N ASP A 14 -18.03 16.09 -2.88
CA ASP A 14 -18.81 14.86 -2.73
C ASP A 14 -17.99 13.60 -3.13
N LEU A 15 -17.00 13.72 -4.02
CA LEU A 15 -15.99 12.70 -4.29
C LEU A 15 -14.94 12.59 -3.17
N ILE A 16 -14.57 13.69 -2.50
CA ILE A 16 -13.82 13.67 -1.23
C ILE A 16 -14.64 12.91 -0.15
N ARG A 17 -15.97 12.92 -0.26
CA ARG A 17 -16.90 12.32 0.71
C ARG A 17 -17.40 10.92 0.35
N LYS A 18 -17.24 10.48 -0.90
CA LYS A 18 -17.76 9.20 -1.43
C LYS A 18 -16.73 8.37 -2.21
N GLY A 19 -15.65 8.98 -2.69
CA GLY A 19 -14.67 8.34 -3.56
C GLY A 19 -13.54 7.67 -2.82
N TYR A 20 -13.11 8.23 -1.69
CA TYR A 20 -12.14 7.66 -0.73
C TYR A 20 -12.26 8.50 0.55
N ASP A 21 -13.35 8.32 1.30
CA ASP A 21 -13.50 8.99 2.58
C ASP A 21 -12.77 8.19 3.66
N PHE A 22 -11.47 8.45 3.84
CA PHE A 22 -10.68 7.91 4.96
C PHE A 22 -11.23 8.31 6.35
N SER A 23 -12.23 9.21 6.42
CA SER A 23 -12.78 9.75 7.66
C SER A 23 -14.22 9.32 7.98
N GLN A 24 -14.94 8.64 7.08
CA GLN A 24 -16.32 8.19 7.32
C GLN A 24 -16.49 6.73 7.74
N GLU A 25 -15.45 5.91 7.73
CA GLU A 25 -15.49 4.59 8.37
C GLU A 25 -15.10 4.67 9.85
N LYS A 26 -15.74 5.55 10.63
CA LYS A 26 -15.84 5.37 12.09
C LYS A 26 -16.81 4.23 12.43
N GLY A 27 -16.58 3.06 11.84
CA GLY A 27 -17.30 1.83 12.13
C GLY A 27 -16.36 0.90 12.86
N ASN A 28 -16.20 1.08 14.18
CA ASN A 28 -15.33 0.26 15.03
C ASN A 28 -14.01 -0.12 14.35
N ASP A 29 -13.05 0.80 14.34
CA ASP A 29 -11.64 0.55 14.00
C ASP A 29 -11.01 -0.45 14.98
N GLU A 30 -11.50 -1.68 14.96
CA GLU A 30 -10.72 -2.84 15.32
C GLU A 30 -10.02 -3.23 14.02
N ASP A 31 -8.75 -2.82 13.87
CA ASP A 31 -7.77 -3.60 13.13
C ASP A 31 -8.17 -5.06 13.35
N ASN A 32 -8.58 -5.78 12.29
CA ASN A 32 -8.89 -7.19 12.35
C ASN A 32 -7.55 -7.91 12.54
N ALA A 33 -6.97 -7.67 13.72
CA ALA A 33 -5.81 -8.31 14.24
C ALA A 33 -6.13 -9.77 14.08
N ASP A 34 -5.29 -10.44 13.29
CA ASP A 34 -5.18 -11.88 13.28
C ASP A 34 -5.45 -12.37 14.72
N LYS A 35 -6.19 -13.46 14.91
CA LYS A 35 -6.65 -13.89 16.26
C LYS A 35 -5.50 -13.98 17.29
N ASN A 36 -4.25 -13.95 16.80
CA ASN A 36 -2.99 -13.78 17.53
C ASN A 36 -2.35 -12.36 17.36
N GLY A 37 -3.09 -11.27 17.60
CA GLY A 37 -2.58 -9.90 17.48
C GLY A 37 -1.19 -9.72 18.10
N THR A 38 -0.35 -8.99 17.40
CA THR A 38 1.10 -9.08 17.57
C THR A 38 1.60 -8.08 18.59
N ILE A 39 2.24 -8.58 19.64
CA ILE A 39 3.07 -7.78 20.53
C ILE A 39 4.52 -8.06 20.19
N ALA A 40 5.30 -7.01 20.01
CA ALA A 40 6.74 -7.13 19.83
C ALA A 40 7.50 -6.24 20.80
N LEU A 41 8.65 -6.72 21.28
CA LEU A 41 9.57 -5.93 22.09
C LEU A 41 10.84 -5.67 21.29
N ILE A 42 11.31 -4.43 21.34
CA ILE A 42 12.65 -4.04 20.85
C ILE A 42 13.45 -3.56 22.05
N PHE A 43 14.59 -4.18 22.30
CA PHE A 43 15.52 -3.78 23.36
C PHE A 43 16.97 -4.07 22.96
N SER A 44 17.90 -3.32 23.53
CA SER A 44 19.33 -3.52 23.31
C SER A 44 19.98 -4.07 24.58
N LEU A 45 20.88 -5.05 24.44
CA LEU A 45 21.71 -5.55 25.53
C LEU A 45 23.18 -5.31 25.22
N LYS A 46 23.95 -4.93 26.23
CA LYS A 46 25.41 -4.92 26.13
C LYS A 46 25.95 -6.33 25.99
N GLU A 47 26.98 -6.50 25.17
CA GLU A 47 27.66 -7.77 24.98
C GLU A 47 28.42 -8.17 26.25
N GLU A 48 27.86 -9.14 26.97
CA GLU A 48 28.45 -9.71 28.18
C GLU A 48 28.13 -11.21 28.27
N VAL A 49 29.01 -11.97 28.93
CA VAL A 49 28.81 -13.41 29.13
C VAL A 49 27.48 -13.66 29.84
N GLY A 50 26.61 -14.44 29.19
CA GLY A 50 25.29 -14.82 29.71
C GLY A 50 24.22 -13.72 29.68
N ALA A 51 24.47 -12.54 29.08
CA ALA A 51 23.48 -11.45 29.05
C ALA A 51 22.14 -11.89 28.44
N LEU A 52 22.18 -12.51 27.26
CA LEU A 52 20.97 -13.03 26.61
C LEU A 52 20.32 -14.15 27.44
N ALA A 53 21.10 -15.07 28.00
CA ALA A 53 20.57 -16.18 28.79
C ALA A 53 19.79 -15.68 30.01
N ARG A 54 20.29 -14.64 30.70
CA ARG A 54 19.58 -13.98 31.81
C ARG A 54 18.23 -13.41 31.37
N VAL A 55 18.17 -12.82 30.19
CA VAL A 55 16.92 -12.27 29.63
C VAL A 55 15.97 -13.37 29.22
N LEU A 56 16.43 -14.45 28.57
CA LEU A 56 15.56 -15.56 28.19
C LEU A 56 15.00 -16.29 29.42
N GLN A 57 15.81 -16.46 30.47
CA GLN A 57 15.37 -17.03 31.74
C GLN A 57 14.23 -16.21 32.37
N LEU A 58 14.27 -14.88 32.25
CA LEU A 58 13.17 -14.03 32.71
C LEU A 58 11.85 -14.33 31.98
N PHE A 59 11.88 -14.53 30.67
CA PHE A 59 10.69 -14.89 29.91
C PHE A 59 10.15 -16.27 30.32
N GLU A 60 11.04 -17.25 30.53
CA GLU A 60 10.71 -18.59 31.01
C GLU A 60 10.04 -18.55 32.40
N GLU A 61 10.65 -17.85 33.37
CA GLU A 61 10.15 -17.73 34.75
C GLU A 61 8.78 -17.06 34.84
N ASN A 62 8.45 -16.20 33.87
CA ASN A 62 7.16 -15.53 33.78
C ASN A 62 6.17 -16.22 32.83
N ASN A 63 6.49 -17.43 32.38
CA ASN A 63 5.67 -18.23 31.46
C ASN A 63 5.27 -17.47 30.19
N ILE A 64 6.19 -16.68 29.65
CA ILE A 64 6.01 -15.93 28.41
C ILE A 64 6.62 -16.71 27.25
N ASN A 65 5.77 -17.03 26.28
CA ASN A 65 6.19 -17.74 25.09
C ASN A 65 6.67 -16.77 24.00
N LEU A 66 7.85 -17.04 23.47
CA LEU A 66 8.50 -16.26 22.43
C LEU A 66 8.26 -16.95 21.09
N THR A 67 7.40 -16.39 20.26
CA THR A 67 7.10 -16.92 18.91
C THR A 67 8.22 -16.62 17.91
N HIS A 68 9.00 -15.59 18.16
CA HIS A 68 10.16 -15.21 17.36
C HIS A 68 11.17 -14.46 18.22
N ILE A 69 12.46 -14.73 18.00
CA ILE A 69 13.59 -14.01 18.61
C ILE A 69 14.61 -13.77 17.52
N GLU A 70 14.93 -12.51 17.26
CA GLU A 70 16.04 -12.12 16.40
C GLU A 70 17.01 -11.26 17.20
N SER A 71 18.30 -11.51 17.02
CA SER A 71 19.38 -10.70 17.59
C SER A 71 20.30 -10.21 16.48
N LYS A 72 20.59 -8.91 16.46
CA LYS A 72 21.53 -8.30 15.51
C LYS A 72 22.54 -7.41 16.25
N PRO A 73 23.81 -7.34 15.79
CA PRO A 73 24.72 -6.31 16.28
C PRO A 73 24.12 -4.92 16.06
N SER A 74 24.20 -4.03 17.05
CA SER A 74 23.68 -2.68 16.89
C SER A 74 24.49 -1.92 15.85
N HIS A 75 23.79 -1.16 15.00
CA HIS A 75 24.43 -0.29 14.00
C HIS A 75 25.04 0.97 14.63
N LEU A 76 24.59 1.36 15.83
CA LEU A 76 25.02 2.60 16.50
C LEU A 76 26.10 2.34 17.55
N LYS A 77 26.05 1.20 18.25
CA LYS A 77 26.94 0.87 19.36
C LYS A 77 27.59 -0.50 19.15
N LYS A 78 28.91 -0.53 19.09
CA LYS A 78 29.66 -1.74 18.71
C LYS A 78 29.63 -2.84 19.76
N ASP A 79 29.34 -2.51 21.01
CA ASP A 79 29.29 -3.40 22.16
C ASP A 79 27.85 -3.73 22.58
N GLU A 80 26.86 -3.49 21.72
CA GLU A 80 25.46 -3.82 21.98
C GLU A 80 24.87 -4.71 20.88
N TYR A 81 23.94 -5.56 21.29
CA TYR A 81 23.06 -6.34 20.43
C TYR A 81 21.63 -5.84 20.58
N GLU A 82 20.97 -5.60 19.46
CA GLU A 82 19.54 -5.30 19.38
C GLU A 82 18.75 -6.61 19.26
N PHE A 83 17.73 -6.74 20.10
CA PHE A 83 16.84 -7.88 20.16
C PHE A 83 15.44 -7.46 19.74
N PHE A 84 14.86 -8.25 18.84
CA PHE A 84 13.47 -8.17 18.44
C PHE A 84 12.77 -9.47 18.84
N THR A 85 11.77 -9.36 19.70
CA THR A 85 11.01 -10.53 20.16
C THR A 85 9.54 -10.37 19.86
N CYS A 86 8.90 -11.41 19.31
CA CYS A 86 7.45 -11.45 19.13
C CYS A 86 6.84 -12.36 20.19
N LEU A 87 5.80 -11.86 20.85
CA LEU A 87 5.09 -12.55 21.93
C LEU A 87 3.73 -13.02 21.44
N ASP A 88 3.20 -14.08 22.04
CA ASP A 88 1.80 -14.42 21.88
C ASP A 88 0.88 -13.52 22.72
N LYS A 89 -0.41 -13.46 22.36
CA LYS A 89 -1.41 -12.66 23.09
C LYS A 89 -1.58 -13.12 24.55
N CYS A 90 -1.40 -14.40 24.83
CA CYS A 90 -1.55 -14.97 26.17
C CYS A 90 -0.56 -14.37 27.17
N SER A 91 0.54 -13.81 26.67
CA SER A 91 1.59 -13.16 27.47
C SER A 91 1.27 -11.72 27.89
N THR A 92 0.17 -11.12 27.40
CA THR A 92 -0.22 -9.72 27.69
C THR A 92 -0.36 -9.41 29.19
N PRO A 93 -0.99 -10.25 30.04
CA PRO A 93 -1.19 -9.94 31.46
C PRO A 93 0.12 -9.80 32.25
N VAL A 94 1.17 -10.52 31.83
CA VAL A 94 2.49 -10.58 32.50
C VAL A 94 3.51 -9.64 31.88
N LEU A 95 3.20 -9.05 30.72
CA LEU A 95 4.10 -8.18 29.97
C LEU A 95 4.58 -6.97 30.78
N SER A 96 3.68 -6.38 31.57
CA SER A 96 3.99 -5.22 32.41
C SER A 96 5.11 -5.51 33.44
N ASN A 97 5.16 -6.73 33.98
CA ASN A 97 6.20 -7.16 34.90
C ASN A 97 7.54 -7.33 34.18
N ILE A 98 7.56 -7.97 33.01
CA ILE A 98 8.80 -8.12 32.23
C ILE A 98 9.35 -6.75 31.79
N LEU A 99 8.49 -5.85 31.31
CA LEU A 99 8.90 -4.50 30.95
C LEU A 99 9.53 -3.76 32.14
N LYS A 100 8.97 -3.94 33.33
CA LYS A 100 9.52 -3.36 34.56
C LYS A 100 10.90 -3.94 34.88
N ILE A 101 11.08 -5.26 34.78
CA ILE A 101 12.35 -5.93 35.09
C ILE A 101 13.42 -5.56 34.07
N LEU A 102 13.09 -5.59 32.76
CA LEU A 102 14.02 -5.18 31.71
C LEU A 102 14.46 -3.72 31.89
N ARG A 103 13.52 -2.82 32.19
CA ARG A 103 13.83 -1.38 32.36
C ARG A 103 14.58 -1.08 33.66
N ASN A 104 14.21 -1.70 34.77
CA ASN A 104 14.72 -1.32 36.09
C ASN A 104 15.89 -2.20 36.56
N ASP A 105 15.79 -3.52 36.38
CA ASP A 105 16.75 -4.46 36.95
C ASP A 105 17.91 -4.72 35.98
N ILE A 106 17.61 -4.77 34.68
CA ILE A 106 18.62 -4.93 33.61
C ILE A 106 19.09 -3.57 33.08
N GLY A 107 18.28 -2.51 33.25
CA GLY A 107 18.65 -1.14 32.89
C GLY A 107 18.60 -0.87 31.38
N VAL A 108 17.79 -1.61 30.63
CA VAL A 108 17.71 -1.46 29.17
C VAL A 108 16.51 -0.65 28.72
N THR A 109 16.68 0.11 27.65
CA THR A 109 15.56 0.76 26.97
C THR A 109 14.77 -0.29 26.22
N VAL A 110 13.47 -0.39 26.51
CA VAL A 110 12.56 -1.34 25.86
C VAL A 110 11.39 -0.59 25.24
N TYR A 111 11.20 -0.78 23.94
CA TYR A 111 10.06 -0.32 23.19
C TYR A 111 9.05 -1.46 23.02
N GLU A 112 7.81 -1.21 23.43
CA GLU A 112 6.68 -2.11 23.22
C GLU A 112 5.94 -1.69 21.95
N LEU A 113 5.85 -2.60 20.99
CA LEU A 113 5.12 -2.45 19.74
C LEU A 113 3.84 -3.28 19.82
N SER A 114 2.70 -2.65 19.58
CA SER A 114 1.37 -3.28 19.63
C SER A 114 0.53 -2.84 18.44
N ARG A 115 -0.22 -3.77 17.83
CA ARG A 115 -1.28 -3.41 16.87
C ARG A 115 -2.51 -2.82 17.55
N GLU A 116 -2.80 -3.25 18.78
CA GLU A 116 -3.89 -2.67 19.57
C GLU A 116 -3.46 -1.30 20.09
N GLU A 117 -4.30 -0.28 19.92
CA GLU A 117 -4.08 1.05 20.49
C GLU A 117 -4.03 0.99 22.01
N LYS A 118 -2.82 1.05 22.57
CA LYS A 118 -2.57 1.08 24.01
C LYS A 118 -1.78 2.32 24.37
N ARG A 119 -2.07 2.87 25.55
CA ARG A 119 -1.35 4.03 26.06
C ARG A 119 0.12 3.65 26.31
N ASN A 120 1.05 4.47 25.82
CA ASN A 120 2.51 4.29 25.92
C ASN A 120 3.09 3.12 25.11
N THR A 121 2.41 2.64 24.08
CA THR A 121 2.99 1.71 23.09
C THR A 121 3.24 2.41 21.77
N VAL A 122 4.20 1.90 21.00
CA VAL A 122 4.40 2.29 19.61
C VAL A 122 3.47 1.44 18.74
N PRO A 123 2.74 2.01 17.77
CA PRO A 123 2.00 1.21 16.79
C PRO A 123 2.92 0.20 16.12
N TRP A 124 2.49 -1.07 16.07
CA TRP A 124 3.29 -2.12 15.44
C TRP A 124 3.51 -1.83 13.95
N PHE A 125 4.69 -2.17 13.46
CA PHE A 125 5.03 -2.09 12.04
C PHE A 125 5.94 -3.26 11.66
N PRO A 126 5.90 -3.74 10.40
CA PRO A 126 6.77 -4.81 9.93
C PRO A 126 8.24 -4.37 9.96
N LYS A 127 9.14 -5.23 10.47
CA LYS A 127 10.59 -4.96 10.47
C LYS A 127 11.29 -5.53 9.25
N THR A 128 10.75 -6.61 8.71
CA THR A 128 11.25 -7.28 7.51
C THR A 128 10.17 -7.29 6.42
N VAL A 129 10.60 -7.38 5.16
CA VAL A 129 9.67 -7.42 4.02
C VAL A 129 8.78 -8.68 4.03
N GLN A 130 9.24 -9.75 4.67
CA GLN A 130 8.49 -11.00 4.85
C GLN A 130 7.29 -10.81 5.79
N GLU A 131 7.39 -9.92 6.78
CA GLU A 131 6.31 -9.67 7.74
C GLU A 131 5.07 -9.00 7.11
N LEU A 132 5.17 -8.49 5.87
CA LEU A 132 4.02 -8.05 5.09
C LEU A 132 3.00 -9.19 4.88
N ASP A 133 3.44 -10.46 4.89
CA ASP A 133 2.55 -11.62 4.80
C ASP A 133 1.55 -11.71 5.96
N ARG A 134 1.83 -11.09 7.11
CA ARG A 134 1.00 -11.18 8.32
C ARG A 134 -0.30 -10.39 8.22
N PHE A 135 -0.34 -9.38 7.34
CA PHE A 135 -1.48 -8.46 7.26
C PHE A 135 -1.98 -8.23 5.84
N ALA A 136 -1.31 -8.76 4.81
CA ALA A 136 -1.77 -8.65 3.43
C ALA A 136 -3.18 -9.22 3.16
N ASN A 137 -3.74 -9.99 4.10
CA ASN A 137 -5.08 -10.57 4.02
C ASN A 137 -6.13 -9.81 4.86
N GLN A 138 -5.75 -8.72 5.54
CA GLN A 138 -6.65 -7.87 6.32
C GLN A 138 -7.32 -6.86 5.38
N ILE A 139 -8.29 -7.36 4.61
CA ILE A 139 -9.02 -6.57 3.61
C ILE A 139 -10.17 -5.84 4.27
N LEU A 140 -10.24 -4.52 4.09
CA LEU A 140 -11.33 -3.67 4.56
C LEU A 140 -12.53 -3.71 3.61
N SER A 141 -12.27 -3.51 2.31
CA SER A 141 -13.31 -3.38 1.30
C SER A 141 -12.81 -3.82 -0.09
N TYR A 142 -13.74 -3.92 -1.05
CA TYR A 142 -13.45 -4.26 -2.45
C TYR A 142 -12.68 -5.58 -2.63
N GLY A 143 -12.93 -6.54 -1.75
CA GLY A 143 -12.37 -7.89 -1.79
C GLY A 143 -13.14 -8.81 -2.75
N ALA A 144 -13.54 -9.98 -2.23
CA ALA A 144 -14.39 -10.92 -2.97
C ALA A 144 -15.88 -10.52 -2.95
N GLU A 145 -16.31 -9.80 -1.92
CA GLU A 145 -17.67 -9.26 -1.79
C GLU A 145 -17.72 -7.86 -2.39
N LEU A 146 -18.82 -7.56 -3.09
CA LEU A 146 -19.02 -6.32 -3.82
C LEU A 146 -20.23 -5.59 -3.23
N ASP A 147 -20.15 -4.26 -3.19
CA ASP A 147 -21.26 -3.42 -2.78
C ASP A 147 -22.44 -3.54 -3.73
N ALA A 148 -23.65 -3.26 -3.23
CA ALA A 148 -24.89 -3.44 -3.98
C ALA A 148 -25.01 -2.55 -5.23
N ASP A 149 -24.30 -1.41 -5.25
CA ASP A 149 -24.22 -0.45 -6.35
C ASP A 149 -23.06 -0.73 -7.33
N HIS A 150 -22.18 -1.68 -7.01
CA HIS A 150 -21.10 -2.10 -7.90
C HIS A 150 -21.68 -2.69 -9.21
N PRO A 151 -21.17 -2.31 -10.40
CA PRO A 151 -21.74 -2.75 -11.68
C PRO A 151 -21.76 -4.27 -11.87
N GLY A 152 -20.82 -4.99 -11.22
CA GLY A 152 -20.75 -6.45 -11.20
C GLY A 152 -21.53 -7.14 -10.08
N PHE A 153 -22.27 -6.42 -9.21
CA PHE A 153 -22.94 -7.03 -8.04
C PHE A 153 -23.95 -8.13 -8.41
N LYS A 154 -24.66 -7.94 -9.53
CA LYS A 154 -25.65 -8.89 -10.05
C LYS A 154 -25.07 -9.94 -10.98
N ASP A 155 -23.79 -9.85 -11.32
CA ASP A 155 -23.11 -10.80 -12.22
C ASP A 155 -22.48 -11.95 -11.41
N PRO A 156 -23.04 -13.18 -11.47
CA PRO A 156 -22.48 -14.32 -10.76
C PRO A 156 -21.11 -14.77 -11.31
N VAL A 157 -20.86 -14.57 -12.60
CA VAL A 157 -19.58 -14.92 -13.24
C VAL A 157 -18.49 -13.97 -12.76
N TYR A 158 -18.75 -12.66 -12.79
CA TYR A 158 -17.82 -11.65 -12.30
C TYR A 158 -17.50 -11.82 -10.81
N ARG A 159 -18.49 -12.09 -9.96
CA ARG A 159 -18.25 -12.36 -8.52
C ARG A 159 -17.40 -13.60 -8.29
N THR A 160 -17.66 -14.68 -9.03
CA THR A 160 -16.83 -15.91 -8.96
C THR A 160 -15.41 -15.62 -9.42
N ARG A 161 -15.26 -14.80 -10.47
CA ARG A 161 -13.97 -14.36 -11.00
C ARG A 161 -13.21 -13.49 -9.99
N ARG A 162 -13.88 -12.58 -9.27
CA ARG A 162 -13.28 -11.79 -8.17
C ARG A 162 -12.80 -12.64 -7.02
N LYS A 163 -13.59 -13.65 -6.61
CA LYS A 163 -13.17 -14.62 -5.60
C LYS A 163 -11.91 -15.37 -6.01
N HIS A 164 -11.77 -15.75 -7.28
CA HIS A 164 -10.56 -16.38 -7.79
C HIS A 164 -9.31 -15.50 -7.60
N PHE A 165 -9.39 -14.20 -7.92
CA PHE A 165 -8.28 -13.26 -7.69
C PHE A 165 -7.99 -13.06 -6.20
N ALA A 166 -9.02 -12.95 -5.37
CA ALA A 166 -8.86 -12.86 -3.92
C ALA A 166 -8.15 -14.10 -3.35
N ASP A 167 -8.54 -15.30 -3.79
CA ASP A 167 -7.92 -16.56 -3.38
C ASP A 167 -6.42 -16.64 -3.76
N ILE A 168 -6.02 -16.04 -4.89
CA ILE A 168 -4.62 -15.91 -5.28
C ILE A 168 -3.87 -15.04 -4.26
N ALA A 169 -4.38 -13.83 -3.99
CA ALA A 169 -3.76 -12.91 -3.05
C ALA A 169 -3.67 -13.50 -1.63
N TYR A 170 -4.73 -14.17 -1.15
CA TYR A 170 -4.76 -14.78 0.18
C TYR A 170 -3.71 -15.88 0.39
N LYS A 171 -3.37 -16.60 -0.69
CA LYS A 171 -2.39 -17.70 -0.70
C LYS A 171 -0.96 -17.24 -0.99
N TYR A 172 -0.79 -16.06 -1.59
CA TYR A 172 0.51 -15.52 -1.91
C TYR A 172 1.35 -15.28 -0.64
N ARG A 173 2.63 -15.63 -0.71
CA ARG A 173 3.62 -15.36 0.34
C ARG A 173 4.85 -14.72 -0.25
N HIS A 174 5.52 -13.87 0.52
CA HIS A 174 6.73 -13.18 0.08
C HIS A 174 7.80 -14.17 -0.41
N GLY A 175 8.42 -13.86 -1.55
CA GLY A 175 9.46 -14.68 -2.17
C GLY A 175 8.94 -15.70 -3.19
N GLN A 176 7.62 -15.89 -3.28
CA GLN A 176 7.00 -16.66 -4.37
C GLN A 176 6.91 -15.80 -5.64
N PRO A 177 7.00 -16.41 -6.84
CA PRO A 177 6.59 -15.72 -8.06
C PRO A 177 5.09 -15.42 -7.99
N ILE A 178 4.68 -14.26 -8.49
CA ILE A 178 3.26 -13.86 -8.50
C ILE A 178 2.51 -14.77 -9.47
N PRO A 179 1.41 -15.44 -9.02
CA PRO A 179 0.67 -16.35 -9.89
C PRO A 179 0.13 -15.65 -11.14
N ARG A 180 0.42 -16.25 -12.29
CA ARG A 180 -0.07 -15.80 -13.59
C ARG A 180 -1.57 -16.08 -13.69
N VAL A 181 -2.30 -15.17 -14.34
CA VAL A 181 -3.71 -15.35 -14.62
C VAL A 181 -3.95 -15.29 -16.13
N GLU A 182 -4.62 -16.31 -16.65
CA GLU A 182 -5.16 -16.27 -18.00
C GLU A 182 -6.42 -15.40 -17.99
N TYR A 183 -6.29 -14.18 -18.51
CA TYR A 183 -7.41 -13.25 -18.66
C TYR A 183 -8.30 -13.65 -19.84
N THR A 184 -9.61 -13.53 -19.67
CA THR A 184 -10.58 -13.85 -20.72
C THR A 184 -10.55 -12.82 -21.85
N GLU A 185 -11.13 -13.15 -23.00
CA GLU A 185 -11.25 -12.21 -24.12
C GLU A 185 -12.08 -10.96 -23.75
N GLU A 186 -13.09 -11.10 -22.87
CA GLU A 186 -13.88 -9.97 -22.39
C GLU A 186 -13.07 -9.03 -21.48
N GLU A 187 -12.26 -9.62 -20.59
CA GLU A 187 -11.32 -8.88 -19.74
C GLU A 187 -10.29 -8.13 -20.60
N LYS A 188 -9.67 -8.80 -21.56
CA LYS A 188 -8.71 -8.18 -22.50
C LYS A 188 -9.36 -7.08 -23.35
N LYS A 189 -10.61 -7.27 -23.80
CA LYS A 189 -11.35 -6.22 -24.51
C LYS A 189 -11.60 -4.99 -23.64
N THR A 190 -11.94 -5.20 -22.37
CA THR A 190 -12.14 -4.11 -21.40
C THR A 190 -10.84 -3.32 -21.20
N TRP A 191 -9.74 -4.03 -21.00
CA TRP A 191 -8.40 -3.43 -20.94
C TRP A 191 -8.07 -2.64 -22.20
N GLY A 192 -8.27 -3.21 -23.39
CA GLY A 192 -7.94 -2.55 -24.66
C GLY A 192 -8.71 -1.24 -24.88
N ILE A 193 -9.98 -1.18 -24.44
CA ILE A 193 -10.77 0.06 -24.48
C ILE A 193 -10.12 1.14 -23.59
N VAL A 194 -9.75 0.79 -22.36
CA VAL A 194 -9.13 1.72 -21.40
C VAL A 194 -7.75 2.16 -21.88
N PHE A 195 -6.91 1.19 -22.25
CA PHE A 195 -5.54 1.38 -22.73
C PHE A 195 -5.49 2.33 -23.94
N ARG A 196 -6.25 2.03 -25.00
CA ARG A 196 -6.27 2.84 -26.23
C ARG A 196 -6.69 4.28 -25.94
N THR A 197 -7.71 4.44 -25.10
CA THR A 197 -8.27 5.75 -24.79
C THR A 197 -7.28 6.61 -24.01
N LEU A 198 -6.71 6.07 -22.92
CA LEU A 198 -5.74 6.80 -22.10
C LEU A 198 -4.41 7.05 -22.83
N LYS A 199 -3.92 6.07 -23.60
CA LYS A 199 -2.69 6.20 -24.38
C LYS A 199 -2.73 7.37 -25.36
N SER A 200 -3.92 7.68 -25.91
CA SER A 200 -4.10 8.84 -26.78
C SER A 200 -3.86 10.20 -26.08
N LEU A 201 -3.97 10.24 -24.75
CA LEU A 201 -3.82 11.45 -23.94
C LEU A 201 -2.44 11.60 -23.29
N TYR A 202 -1.71 10.51 -23.04
CA TYR A 202 -0.48 10.55 -22.25
C TYR A 202 0.59 11.50 -22.78
N LYS A 203 0.80 11.52 -24.11
CA LYS A 203 1.80 12.39 -24.73
C LYS A 203 1.58 13.87 -24.40
N THR A 204 0.33 14.30 -24.23
CA THR A 204 -0.04 15.70 -23.99
C THR A 204 -0.32 16.00 -22.53
N HIS A 205 -0.79 15.02 -21.74
CA HIS A 205 -1.28 15.26 -20.38
C HIS A 205 -0.37 14.70 -19.28
N ALA A 206 0.32 13.58 -19.52
CA ALA A 206 1.19 12.96 -18.53
C ALA A 206 2.53 13.69 -18.42
N CYS A 207 3.16 13.57 -17.26
CA CYS A 207 4.51 14.06 -17.00
C CYS A 207 5.57 13.38 -17.89
N TYR A 208 6.78 13.91 -17.85
CA TYR A 208 7.88 13.42 -18.69
C TYR A 208 8.30 12.01 -18.28
N GLU A 209 8.41 11.77 -16.98
CA GLU A 209 8.84 10.51 -16.37
C GLU A 209 7.92 9.38 -16.82
N TYR A 210 6.60 9.62 -16.80
CA TYR A 210 5.62 8.70 -17.35
C TYR A 210 5.88 8.38 -18.83
N ASN A 211 5.99 9.40 -19.67
CA ASN A 211 6.20 9.24 -21.11
C ASN A 211 7.59 8.67 -21.46
N HIS A 212 8.57 8.79 -20.56
CA HIS A 212 9.90 8.20 -20.68
C HIS A 212 9.87 6.69 -20.41
N ILE A 213 9.14 6.27 -19.37
CA ILE A 213 9.06 4.86 -18.96
C ILE A 213 8.06 4.06 -19.81
N PHE A 214 6.92 4.64 -20.20
CA PHE A 214 5.83 3.90 -20.85
C PHE A 214 6.29 3.08 -22.07
N PRO A 215 7.14 3.59 -22.99
CA PRO A 215 7.66 2.78 -24.10
C PRO A 215 8.50 1.57 -23.68
N LEU A 216 9.15 1.62 -22.50
CA LEU A 216 9.90 0.49 -21.95
C LEU A 216 8.94 -0.60 -21.43
N LEU A 217 7.82 -0.21 -20.83
CA LEU A 217 6.76 -1.13 -20.40
C LEU A 217 6.11 -1.82 -21.61
N GLU A 218 5.88 -1.10 -22.70
CA GLU A 218 5.40 -1.70 -23.96
C GLU A 218 6.40 -2.74 -24.48
N LYS A 219 7.70 -2.42 -24.43
CA LYS A 219 8.76 -3.26 -24.98
C LYS A 219 9.08 -4.50 -24.15
N TYR A 220 9.09 -4.38 -22.82
CA TYR A 220 9.63 -5.42 -21.93
C TYR A 220 8.58 -6.07 -21.02
N CYS A 221 7.43 -5.43 -20.80
CA CYS A 221 6.39 -5.91 -19.88
C CYS A 221 5.09 -6.31 -20.59
N GLY A 222 5.03 -6.22 -21.92
CA GLY A 222 3.85 -6.61 -22.69
C GLY A 222 2.66 -5.68 -22.52
N PHE A 223 2.91 -4.38 -22.26
CA PHE A 223 1.86 -3.36 -22.27
C PHE A 223 1.42 -3.10 -23.72
N CYS A 224 0.28 -3.66 -24.10
CA CYS A 224 -0.35 -3.40 -25.38
C CYS A 224 -1.87 -3.50 -25.28
N GLU A 225 -2.57 -3.07 -26.33
CA GLU A 225 -4.04 -2.99 -26.33
C GLU A 225 -4.72 -4.37 -26.22
N ASP A 226 -4.08 -5.42 -26.73
CA ASP A 226 -4.61 -6.78 -26.85
C ASP A 226 -4.12 -7.73 -25.73
N ASN A 227 -3.31 -7.25 -24.78
CA ASN A 227 -2.78 -8.06 -23.69
C ASN A 227 -2.77 -7.31 -22.35
N ILE A 228 -3.27 -7.96 -21.29
CA ILE A 228 -3.12 -7.48 -19.91
C ILE A 228 -1.77 -7.97 -19.37
N PRO A 229 -0.86 -7.07 -18.96
CA PRO A 229 0.42 -7.44 -18.37
C PRO A 229 0.25 -8.29 -17.11
N GLN A 230 1.13 -9.26 -16.94
CA GLN A 230 1.17 -10.09 -15.74
C GLN A 230 2.00 -9.39 -14.65
N LEU A 231 1.51 -9.43 -13.40
CA LEU A 231 2.18 -8.73 -12.30
C LEU A 231 3.61 -9.23 -12.06
N GLU A 232 3.91 -10.51 -12.33
CA GLU A 232 5.26 -11.06 -12.14
C GLU A 232 6.29 -10.34 -13.02
N GLU A 233 6.05 -10.25 -14.33
CA GLU A 233 6.94 -9.55 -15.26
C GLU A 233 7.10 -8.07 -14.89
N VAL A 234 6.00 -7.42 -14.51
CA VAL A 234 6.03 -6.02 -14.11
C VAL A 234 6.82 -5.84 -12.81
N SER A 235 6.65 -6.74 -11.84
CA SER A 235 7.39 -6.75 -10.59
C SER A 235 8.89 -6.97 -10.82
N GLN A 236 9.26 -7.88 -11.73
CA GLN A 236 10.67 -8.08 -12.10
C GLN A 236 11.26 -6.84 -12.78
N PHE A 237 10.51 -6.21 -13.69
CA PHE A 237 10.94 -4.96 -14.32
C PHE A 237 11.17 -3.84 -13.29
N LEU A 238 10.21 -3.59 -12.40
CA LEU A 238 10.34 -2.60 -11.33
C LEU A 238 11.57 -2.86 -10.45
N GLN A 239 11.85 -4.13 -10.13
CA GLN A 239 13.03 -4.50 -9.36
C GLN A 239 14.34 -4.12 -10.06
N THR A 240 14.39 -4.25 -11.39
CA THR A 240 15.57 -3.83 -12.18
C THR A 240 15.73 -2.32 -12.31
N CYS A 241 14.63 -1.55 -12.23
CA CYS A 241 14.68 -0.09 -12.35
C CYS A 241 15.00 0.60 -11.02
N THR A 242 14.22 0.27 -9.99
CA THR A 242 14.18 1.02 -8.71
C THR A 242 14.15 0.10 -7.50
N GLY A 243 14.15 -1.22 -7.66
CA GLY A 243 13.99 -2.16 -6.55
C GLY A 243 12.56 -2.24 -6.01
N PHE A 244 11.60 -1.52 -6.60
CA PHE A 244 10.17 -1.71 -6.31
C PHE A 244 9.72 -3.10 -6.74
N ARG A 245 8.74 -3.66 -6.03
CA ARG A 245 8.10 -4.93 -6.37
C ARG A 245 6.61 -4.86 -6.15
N LEU A 246 5.88 -5.67 -6.92
CA LEU A 246 4.45 -5.83 -6.75
C LEU A 246 4.17 -6.98 -5.76
N ARG A 247 3.04 -6.84 -5.06
CA ARG A 247 2.45 -7.89 -4.23
C ARG A 247 0.95 -7.97 -4.55
N PRO A 248 0.42 -9.15 -4.96
CA PRO A 248 -1.01 -9.28 -5.20
C PRO A 248 -1.80 -9.03 -3.90
N VAL A 249 -2.83 -8.20 -3.98
CA VAL A 249 -3.76 -7.92 -2.88
C VAL A 249 -5.20 -8.17 -3.33
N ALA A 250 -6.03 -8.67 -2.42
CA ALA A 250 -7.42 -9.04 -2.74
C ALA A 250 -8.36 -7.83 -2.85
N GLY A 251 -8.04 -6.73 -2.17
CA GLY A 251 -8.85 -5.51 -2.06
C GLY A 251 -8.09 -4.43 -1.29
N LEU A 252 -8.81 -3.49 -0.68
CA LEU A 252 -8.18 -2.40 0.08
C LEU A 252 -7.66 -2.87 1.44
N LEU A 253 -6.42 -2.50 1.75
CA LEU A 253 -5.81 -2.63 3.08
C LEU A 253 -6.09 -1.36 3.89
N SER A 254 -5.83 -1.42 5.20
CA SER A 254 -5.75 -0.20 6.01
C SER A 254 -4.65 0.72 5.50
N SER A 255 -4.81 2.03 5.70
CA SER A 255 -3.80 3.03 5.33
C SER A 255 -2.44 2.72 5.93
N ARG A 256 -2.42 2.26 7.19
CA ARG A 256 -1.20 1.87 7.90
C ARG A 256 -0.47 0.73 7.18
N ASP A 257 -1.19 -0.34 6.85
CA ASP A 257 -0.62 -1.53 6.24
C ASP A 257 -0.19 -1.28 4.79
N PHE A 258 -0.99 -0.53 4.02
CA PHE A 258 -0.65 -0.15 2.66
C PHE A 258 0.60 0.75 2.62
N LEU A 259 0.59 1.86 3.37
CA LEU A 259 1.72 2.79 3.40
C LEU A 259 2.97 2.12 3.97
N GLY A 260 2.83 1.28 5.00
CA GLY A 260 3.94 0.52 5.56
C GLY A 260 4.63 -0.40 4.53
N GLY A 261 3.88 -0.94 3.56
CA GLY A 261 4.45 -1.67 2.42
C GLY A 261 5.40 -0.83 1.56
N LEU A 262 5.07 0.45 1.35
CA LEU A 262 5.89 1.37 0.53
C LEU A 262 7.28 1.60 1.13
N ALA A 263 7.43 1.49 2.46
CA ALA A 263 8.74 1.59 3.13
C ALA A 263 9.74 0.54 2.62
N PHE A 264 9.24 -0.62 2.18
CA PHE A 264 10.00 -1.73 1.61
C PHE A 264 10.04 -1.71 0.08
N ARG A 265 9.58 -0.62 -0.54
CA ARG A 265 9.33 -0.55 -1.99
C ARG A 265 8.41 -1.67 -2.47
N VAL A 266 7.41 -2.03 -1.66
CA VAL A 266 6.40 -3.04 -2.00
C VAL A 266 5.09 -2.34 -2.26
N PHE A 267 4.60 -2.44 -3.48
CA PHE A 267 3.29 -1.92 -3.86
C PHE A 267 2.27 -3.05 -3.88
N HIS A 268 1.20 -2.91 -3.08
CA HIS A 268 0.08 -3.84 -3.06
C HIS A 268 -0.82 -3.55 -4.26
N CYS A 269 -0.95 -4.53 -5.16
CA CYS A 269 -1.54 -4.36 -6.48
C CYS A 269 -2.66 -5.38 -6.68
N THR A 270 -3.85 -4.93 -7.09
CA THR A 270 -4.93 -5.85 -7.44
C THR A 270 -4.65 -6.56 -8.77
N GLN A 271 -5.24 -7.75 -8.97
CA GLN A 271 -5.12 -8.51 -10.22
C GLN A 271 -6.42 -8.55 -11.05
N TYR A 272 -7.55 -8.18 -10.45
CA TYR A 272 -8.83 -8.17 -11.13
C TYR A 272 -8.98 -6.94 -12.03
N ILE A 273 -9.83 -7.05 -13.05
CA ILE A 273 -10.19 -5.93 -13.93
C ILE A 273 -11.61 -5.47 -13.66
N ARG A 274 -11.89 -4.19 -13.86
CA ARG A 274 -13.23 -3.58 -13.78
C ARG A 274 -14.24 -4.31 -14.65
N HIS A 275 -15.51 -4.21 -14.28
CA HIS A 275 -16.60 -4.85 -15.01
C HIS A 275 -16.79 -4.27 -16.42
N GLY A 276 -16.92 -5.14 -17.44
CA GLY A 276 -16.95 -4.76 -18.86
C GLY A 276 -18.13 -3.88 -19.28
N SER A 277 -19.20 -3.80 -18.47
CA SER A 277 -20.34 -2.91 -18.75
C SER A 277 -20.05 -1.41 -18.55
N LYS A 278 -19.01 -1.07 -17.78
CA LYS A 278 -18.59 0.32 -17.50
C LYS A 278 -17.07 0.47 -17.59
N PRO A 279 -16.45 0.29 -18.77
CA PRO A 279 -14.99 0.29 -18.90
C PRO A 279 -14.33 1.62 -18.50
N MET A 280 -15.06 2.74 -18.59
CA MET A 280 -14.54 4.08 -18.28
C MET A 280 -14.78 4.52 -16.84
N TYR A 281 -15.36 3.67 -15.98
CA TYR A 281 -15.69 3.99 -14.59
C TYR A 281 -15.43 2.79 -13.68
N THR A 282 -14.73 3.01 -12.59
CA THR A 282 -14.59 2.04 -11.50
C THR A 282 -14.51 2.79 -10.17
N PRO A 283 -15.23 2.35 -9.12
CA PRO A 283 -15.02 2.85 -7.77
C PRO A 283 -13.81 2.20 -7.08
N GLU A 284 -13.28 1.11 -7.66
CA GLU A 284 -12.21 0.31 -7.08
C GLU A 284 -10.91 0.44 -7.90
N PRO A 285 -9.73 0.34 -7.27
CA PRO A 285 -8.45 0.30 -7.97
C PRO A 285 -8.25 -1.07 -8.64
N ASP A 286 -8.77 -1.23 -9.85
CA ASP A 286 -8.57 -2.43 -10.68
C ASP A 286 -7.20 -2.43 -11.37
N ILE A 287 -6.84 -3.54 -12.02
CA ILE A 287 -5.52 -3.68 -12.68
C ILE A 287 -5.22 -2.60 -13.73
N CYS A 288 -6.24 -1.97 -14.33
CA CYS A 288 -6.03 -0.81 -15.20
C CYS A 288 -5.46 0.38 -14.42
N HIS A 289 -6.02 0.68 -13.24
CA HIS A 289 -5.53 1.73 -12.35
C HIS A 289 -4.10 1.45 -11.89
N GLU A 290 -3.84 0.22 -11.44
CA GLU A 290 -2.52 -0.16 -10.93
C GLU A 290 -1.43 -0.06 -12.02
N LEU A 291 -1.67 -0.70 -13.16
CA LEU A 291 -0.66 -0.82 -14.21
C LEU A 291 -0.50 0.46 -15.02
N LEU A 292 -1.59 1.17 -15.33
CA LEU A 292 -1.51 2.37 -16.16
C LEU A 292 -1.33 3.65 -15.34
N GLY A 293 -1.71 3.65 -14.06
CA GLY A 293 -1.53 4.78 -13.16
C GLY A 293 -0.19 4.75 -12.43
N HIS A 294 0.04 3.71 -11.62
CA HIS A 294 1.15 3.67 -10.66
C HIS A 294 2.48 3.16 -11.23
N VAL A 295 2.45 2.01 -11.91
CA VAL A 295 3.66 1.29 -12.35
C VAL A 295 4.68 2.15 -13.11
N PRO A 296 4.27 3.03 -14.06
CA PRO A 296 5.23 3.83 -14.80
C PRO A 296 6.09 4.71 -13.89
N LEU A 297 5.51 5.32 -12.87
CA LEU A 297 6.25 6.20 -11.97
C LEU A 297 7.02 5.45 -10.90
N PHE A 298 6.58 4.27 -10.46
CA PHE A 298 7.44 3.42 -9.60
C PHE A 298 8.72 2.94 -10.30
N SER A 299 8.79 3.06 -11.62
CA SER A 299 10.01 2.78 -12.40
C SER A 299 10.96 3.99 -12.47
N ASP A 300 10.53 5.17 -12.04
CA ASP A 300 11.36 6.36 -11.92
C ASP A 300 12.04 6.43 -10.54
N ARG A 301 13.30 6.83 -10.50
CA ARG A 301 14.11 6.77 -9.27
C ARG A 301 13.66 7.76 -8.21
N ASP A 302 13.37 9.00 -8.61
CA ASP A 302 13.02 10.07 -7.69
C ASP A 302 11.61 9.84 -7.15
N PHE A 303 10.68 9.40 -8.01
CA PHE A 303 9.34 9.03 -7.59
C PHE A 303 9.32 7.77 -6.70
N ALA A 304 10.14 6.77 -7.00
CA ALA A 304 10.29 5.60 -6.14
C ALA A 304 10.84 5.98 -4.76
N GLN A 305 11.84 6.86 -4.69
CA GLN A 305 12.34 7.35 -3.41
C GLN A 305 11.28 8.17 -2.67
N PHE A 306 10.62 9.11 -3.34
CA PHE A 306 9.51 9.89 -2.79
C PHE A 306 8.42 8.99 -2.18
N SER A 307 7.98 7.97 -2.91
CA SER A 307 6.96 7.03 -2.45
C SER A 307 7.44 6.20 -1.26
N GLN A 308 8.72 5.82 -1.25
CA GLN A 308 9.32 5.12 -0.12
C GLN A 308 9.40 6.00 1.14
N GLU A 309 9.71 7.29 1.01
CA GLU A 309 9.75 8.23 2.14
C GLU A 309 8.38 8.36 2.82
N ILE A 310 7.29 8.37 2.06
CA ILE A 310 5.92 8.31 2.64
C ILE A 310 5.75 7.03 3.46
N GLY A 311 6.20 5.89 2.93
CA GLY A 311 6.11 4.63 3.65
C GLY A 311 6.98 4.58 4.90
N LEU A 312 8.20 5.10 4.86
CA LEU A 312 9.07 5.18 6.04
C LEU A 312 8.47 6.08 7.12
N ALA A 313 7.83 7.19 6.73
CA ALA A 313 7.13 8.08 7.64
C ALA A 313 5.91 7.42 8.31
N SER A 314 5.32 6.36 7.74
CA SER A 314 4.17 5.67 8.33
C SER A 314 4.56 4.66 9.42
N LEU A 315 5.81 4.16 9.41
CA LEU A 315 6.25 3.11 10.33
C LEU A 315 6.23 3.59 11.79
N GLY A 316 5.29 3.05 12.58
CA GLY A 316 5.11 3.42 13.99
C GLY A 316 4.48 4.80 14.21
N ALA A 317 4.01 5.48 13.16
CA ALA A 317 3.28 6.74 13.30
C ALA A 317 1.93 6.51 13.99
N PRO A 318 1.45 7.42 14.88
CA PRO A 318 0.09 7.36 15.44
C PRO A 318 -0.99 7.46 14.36
N ASP A 319 -2.20 6.97 14.64
CA ASP A 319 -3.33 6.94 13.68
C ASP A 319 -3.65 8.33 13.10
N GLU A 320 -3.62 9.38 13.94
CA GLU A 320 -3.81 10.78 13.49
C GLU A 320 -2.80 11.18 12.39
N TYR A 321 -1.56 10.67 12.46
CA TYR A 321 -0.53 10.95 11.46
C TYR A 321 -0.65 10.04 10.24
N ILE A 322 -1.15 8.81 10.40
CA ILE A 322 -1.49 7.93 9.28
C ILE A 322 -2.57 8.59 8.41
N GLU A 323 -3.61 9.19 9.00
CA GLU A 323 -4.64 9.93 8.26
C GLU A 323 -4.05 11.10 7.45
N LYS A 324 -3.13 11.86 8.05
CA LYS A 324 -2.43 12.96 7.36
C LYS A 324 -1.54 12.43 6.23
N LEU A 325 -0.82 11.33 6.45
CA LEU A 325 0.01 10.71 5.41
C LEU A 325 -0.84 10.14 4.27
N ALA A 326 -1.99 9.53 4.57
CA ALA A 326 -2.95 9.09 3.55
C ALA A 326 -3.49 10.28 2.74
N THR A 327 -3.74 11.41 3.39
CA THR A 327 -4.14 12.65 2.71
C THR A 327 -3.02 13.19 1.81
N ILE A 328 -1.76 13.17 2.27
CA ILE A 328 -0.61 13.56 1.45
C ILE A 328 -0.47 12.62 0.25
N TYR A 329 -0.55 11.31 0.47
CA TYR A 329 -0.51 10.30 -0.59
C TYR A 329 -1.60 10.56 -1.63
N TRP A 330 -2.83 10.87 -1.20
CA TRP A 330 -3.93 11.25 -2.08
C TRP A 330 -3.62 12.46 -2.96
N PHE A 331 -3.12 13.55 -2.38
CA PHE A 331 -2.80 14.77 -3.14
C PHE A 331 -1.49 14.70 -3.92
N THR A 332 -0.75 13.60 -3.81
CA THR A 332 0.51 13.40 -4.52
C THR A 332 0.46 12.16 -5.41
N VAL A 333 0.65 10.97 -4.86
CA VAL A 333 0.71 9.72 -5.61
C VAL A 333 -0.59 9.43 -6.39
N GLU A 334 -1.77 9.77 -5.85
CA GLU A 334 -3.05 9.54 -6.54
C GLU A 334 -3.48 10.66 -7.49
N PHE A 335 -3.41 11.92 -7.04
CA PHE A 335 -3.96 13.07 -7.78
C PHE A 335 -2.97 14.21 -8.01
N GLY A 336 -1.67 13.91 -7.93
CA GLY A 336 -0.62 14.90 -8.07
C GLY A 336 -0.42 15.46 -9.47
N LEU A 337 0.00 16.72 -9.49
CA LEU A 337 0.38 17.48 -10.68
C LEU A 337 1.81 18.00 -10.51
N CYS A 338 2.57 18.05 -11.60
CA CYS A 338 3.92 18.61 -11.63
C CYS A 338 4.02 19.74 -12.65
N ARG A 339 4.97 20.65 -12.44
CA ARG A 339 5.30 21.73 -13.37
C ARG A 339 6.44 21.29 -14.28
N GLN A 340 6.25 21.40 -15.60
CA GLN A 340 7.26 21.10 -16.62
C GLN A 340 7.42 22.30 -17.55
N GLY A 341 8.48 23.08 -17.32
CA GLY A 341 8.61 24.40 -17.92
C GLY A 341 7.42 25.28 -17.52
N ASP A 342 6.69 25.80 -18.50
CA ASP A 342 5.47 26.60 -18.28
C ASP A 342 4.17 25.78 -18.30
N SER A 343 4.26 24.47 -18.45
CA SER A 343 3.09 23.57 -18.48
C SER A 343 2.88 22.86 -17.15
N ILE A 344 1.63 22.47 -16.88
CA ILE A 344 1.26 21.57 -15.77
C ILE A 344 0.93 20.20 -16.37
N LYS A 345 1.41 19.14 -15.73
CA LYS A 345 1.28 17.75 -16.19
C LYS A 345 0.86 16.84 -15.05
N ALA A 346 0.11 15.80 -15.38
CA ALA A 346 -0.35 14.81 -14.41
C ALA A 346 0.74 13.76 -14.13
N TYR A 347 0.91 13.44 -12.85
CA TYR A 347 1.65 12.28 -12.39
C TYR A 347 0.83 11.39 -11.44
N GLY A 348 -0.27 11.91 -10.87
CA GLY A 348 -1.14 11.11 -10.03
C GLY A 348 -1.77 9.91 -10.77
N ALA A 349 -1.74 8.74 -10.16
CA ALA A 349 -2.26 7.50 -10.74
C ALA A 349 -3.76 7.55 -11.05
N GLY A 350 -4.56 8.14 -10.16
CA GLY A 350 -6.00 8.40 -10.38
C GLY A 350 -6.24 9.22 -11.65
N LEU A 351 -5.42 10.24 -11.89
CA LEU A 351 -5.50 11.04 -13.13
C LEU A 351 -5.09 10.22 -14.37
N LEU A 352 -4.01 9.45 -14.27
CA LEU A 352 -3.44 8.72 -15.40
C LEU A 352 -4.23 7.46 -15.78
N SER A 353 -5.15 7.03 -14.93
CA SER A 353 -6.03 5.87 -15.13
C SER A 353 -7.50 6.22 -15.36
N SER A 354 -7.85 7.51 -15.25
CA SER A 354 -9.21 8.04 -15.41
C SER A 354 -9.27 9.05 -16.56
N PHE A 355 -9.94 8.66 -17.65
CA PHE A 355 -10.06 9.53 -18.84
C PHE A 355 -10.74 10.86 -18.50
N GLY A 356 -11.86 10.82 -17.77
CA GLY A 356 -12.64 12.01 -17.44
C GLY A 356 -11.85 13.02 -16.62
N GLU A 357 -11.06 12.55 -15.65
CA GLU A 357 -10.28 13.44 -14.79
C GLU A 357 -9.05 14.01 -15.49
N LEU A 358 -8.40 13.22 -16.36
CA LEU A 358 -7.22 13.66 -17.10
C LEU A 358 -7.55 14.82 -18.05
N GLN A 359 -8.70 14.75 -18.74
CA GLN A 359 -9.13 15.79 -19.66
C GLN A 359 -9.59 17.06 -18.91
N VAL A 360 -10.44 16.92 -17.89
CA VAL A 360 -11.06 18.05 -17.19
C VAL A 360 -10.06 18.88 -16.37
N LYS A 361 -9.13 18.24 -15.67
CA LYS A 361 -8.25 18.97 -14.74
C LYS A 361 -7.21 19.83 -15.45
N LEU A 362 -6.61 19.39 -16.55
CA LEU A 362 -5.58 20.20 -17.24
C LEU A 362 -6.17 21.38 -18.01
N GLU A 363 -7.39 21.25 -18.55
CA GLU A 363 -8.10 22.37 -19.19
C GLU A 363 -8.44 23.48 -18.18
N SER A 364 -8.75 23.12 -16.93
CA SER A 364 -9.08 24.09 -15.87
C SER A 364 -7.89 24.96 -15.42
N PHE A 365 -6.65 24.48 -15.55
CA PHE A 365 -5.44 25.24 -15.24
C PHE A 365 -4.88 26.04 -16.43
N ALA A 366 -5.37 25.78 -17.65
CA ALA A 366 -4.95 26.47 -18.87
C ALA A 366 -5.65 27.85 -19.07
N MET A 367 -6.50 28.29 -18.14
CA MET A 367 -7.13 29.61 -18.20
C MET A 367 -6.14 30.72 -17.78
N PRO A 368 -6.06 31.86 -18.50
CA PRO A 368 -4.90 32.76 -18.43
C PRO A 368 -4.88 33.61 -17.17
N SER A 369 -3.66 33.97 -16.75
CA SER A 369 -3.35 35.12 -15.91
C SER A 369 -4.22 36.32 -16.28
N ARG A 370 -5.19 36.66 -15.44
CA ARG A 370 -5.83 37.98 -15.51
C ARG A 370 -4.83 38.99 -14.95
N LYS A 371 -4.50 39.97 -15.79
CA LYS A 371 -3.78 41.20 -15.45
C LYS A 371 -4.41 41.91 -14.27
#